data_AF-A0A4S2HNL4-F1
#
_entry.id   AF-A0A4S2HNL4-F1
#
_cell.length_a   1.000
_cell.length_b   1.000
_cell.length_c   1.000
_cell.angle_alpha   90.00
_cell.angle_beta   90.00
_cell.angle_gamma   90.00
#
_symmetry.space_group_name_H-M   'P 1'
#
loop_
_entity.id
_entity.type
_entity.pdbx_description
1 polymer ?
#
loop_
_entity_poly.entity_id
_entity_poly.type
_entity_poly.pdbx_seq_one_letter_code
_entity_poly.pdbx_strand_id
1 'polypeptide(L)'
;MSFMEHQVLGYKSPLYGRRTAQFKLKPFTFFESRELLNGFEPQLGIIKKECPVTEKENSRKTIYHLEDSMFLFWYRFVRPNITTISMNAGTFLYENYIKPQLSDFMGSIFEDICRQYLYRPDIYPTLPFPFGTLGRWWGSNPAQKRQEEIDIAAIGENRILLGECKWKNGKVGADVLMTLVECGTLFSYPEKYYYVFSKSGFEETTKKLAEEFGIRRISFTEML
;
A
#
# COMPACT_ATOMS: atom_id res chain seq x y z
N MET A 1 -16.36 14.31 26.53
CA MET A 1 -17.64 14.12 25.82
C MET A 1 -17.39 14.24 24.33
N SER A 2 -18.00 13.36 23.54
CA SER A 2 -17.72 13.15 22.11
C SER A 2 -18.39 14.21 21.22
N PHE A 3 -17.83 14.46 20.02
CA PHE A 3 -18.43 15.29 18.96
C PHE A 3 -19.91 14.93 18.72
N MET A 4 -20.22 13.63 18.77
CA MET A 4 -21.58 13.12 18.58
C MET A 4 -22.55 13.59 19.67
N GLU A 5 -22.10 13.72 20.91
CA GLU A 5 -22.95 14.13 22.05
C GLU A 5 -23.25 15.62 22.02
N HIS A 6 -22.29 16.46 21.60
CA HIS A 6 -22.43 17.91 21.71
C HIS A 6 -22.99 18.57 20.46
N GLN A 7 -22.68 18.06 19.26
CA GLN A 7 -23.10 18.67 17.99
C GLN A 7 -24.27 17.93 17.35
N VAL A 8 -24.24 16.60 17.31
CA VAL A 8 -25.26 15.81 16.60
C VAL A 8 -26.45 15.48 17.49
N LEU A 9 -26.22 15.21 18.78
CA LEU A 9 -27.25 14.83 19.75
C LEU A 9 -27.52 15.91 20.82
N GLY A 10 -26.82 17.05 20.73
CA GLY A 10 -26.96 18.14 21.68
C GLY A 10 -28.31 18.86 21.57
N TYR A 11 -28.68 19.61 22.62
CA TYR A 11 -29.96 20.34 22.69
C TYR A 11 -30.21 21.27 21.50
N LYS A 12 -29.14 21.83 20.92
CA LYS A 12 -29.20 22.71 19.74
C LYS A 12 -29.25 21.96 18.40
N SER A 13 -29.25 20.63 18.41
CA SER A 13 -29.28 19.81 17.19
C SER A 13 -30.70 19.78 16.58
N PRO A 14 -30.82 19.82 15.24
CA PRO A 14 -32.10 19.65 14.54
C PRO A 14 -32.83 18.33 14.86
N LEU A 15 -32.09 17.33 15.35
CA LEU A 15 -32.61 16.00 15.70
C LEU A 15 -33.08 15.92 17.15
N TYR A 16 -32.82 16.95 17.97
CA TYR A 16 -33.20 16.96 19.38
C TYR A 16 -34.73 16.91 19.54
N GLY A 17 -35.22 15.91 20.30
CA GLY A 17 -36.65 15.68 20.52
C GLY A 17 -37.42 15.06 19.33
N ARG A 18 -36.78 14.81 18.17
CA ARG A 18 -37.43 14.25 16.96
C ARG A 18 -37.01 12.81 16.65
N ARG A 19 -36.46 12.10 17.63
CA ARG A 19 -35.83 10.81 17.45
C ARG A 19 -36.78 9.66 17.75
N THR A 20 -37.11 8.87 16.74
CA THR A 20 -37.94 7.66 16.89
C THR A 20 -37.18 6.49 17.51
N ALA A 21 -35.88 6.33 17.21
CA ALA A 21 -35.03 5.29 17.80
C ALA A 21 -33.56 5.70 17.78
N GLN A 22 -32.75 5.11 18.67
CA GLN A 22 -31.29 5.19 18.65
C GLN A 22 -30.72 3.78 18.74
N PHE A 23 -29.99 3.37 17.72
CA PHE A 23 -29.29 2.09 17.74
C PHE A 23 -27.82 2.32 18.07
N LYS A 24 -27.34 1.62 19.10
CA LYS A 24 -25.90 1.49 19.34
C LYS A 24 -25.37 0.41 18.41
N LEU A 25 -25.08 0.81 17.17
CA LEU A 25 -24.45 -0.09 16.20
C LEU A 25 -23.12 -0.56 16.76
N LYS A 26 -23.00 -1.87 16.94
CA LYS A 26 -21.73 -2.53 17.25
C LYS A 26 -21.01 -2.82 15.92
N PRO A 27 -19.68 -2.92 15.90
CA PRO A 27 -18.98 -3.45 14.74
C PRO A 27 -19.56 -4.81 14.37
N PHE A 28 -19.77 -5.06 13.08
CA PHE A 28 -20.21 -6.37 12.61
C PHE A 28 -19.25 -7.46 13.05
N THR A 29 -19.82 -8.59 13.45
CA THR A 29 -19.09 -9.84 13.64
C THR A 29 -18.65 -10.38 12.29
N PHE A 30 -17.66 -11.28 12.30
CA PHE A 30 -17.21 -11.94 11.08
C PHE A 30 -18.35 -12.63 10.33
N PHE A 31 -19.30 -13.25 11.04
CA PHE A 31 -20.42 -13.96 10.43
C PHE A 31 -21.44 -13.01 9.79
N GLU A 32 -21.74 -11.88 10.44
CA GLU A 32 -22.62 -10.83 9.89
C GLU A 32 -21.95 -10.15 8.68
N SER A 33 -20.66 -9.85 8.77
CA SER A 33 -19.89 -9.32 7.63
C SER A 33 -19.89 -10.31 6.47
N ARG A 34 -19.70 -11.61 6.71
CA ARG A 34 -19.71 -12.65 5.67
C ARG A 34 -21.06 -12.72 4.95
N GLU A 35 -22.17 -12.63 5.68
CA GLU A 35 -23.51 -12.65 5.07
C GLU A 35 -23.81 -11.39 4.26
N LEU A 36 -23.35 -10.21 4.73
CA LEU A 36 -23.38 -8.99 3.92
C LEU A 36 -22.55 -9.16 2.63
N LEU A 37 -21.39 -9.82 2.72
CA LEU A 37 -20.46 -10.02 1.60
C LEU A 37 -20.85 -11.17 0.64
N ASN A 38 -21.89 -11.95 0.94
CA ASN A 38 -22.38 -13.06 0.12
C ASN A 38 -23.14 -12.53 -1.12
N GLY A 39 -22.38 -12.01 -2.09
CA GLY A 39 -22.90 -11.37 -3.30
C GLY A 39 -22.17 -10.07 -3.67
N PHE A 40 -21.12 -9.69 -2.94
CA PHE A 40 -20.31 -8.51 -3.27
C PHE A 40 -19.56 -8.72 -4.58
N GLU A 41 -19.97 -8.01 -5.63
CA GLU A 41 -19.09 -7.81 -6.78
C GLU A 41 -17.83 -7.03 -6.34
N PRO A 42 -16.66 -7.27 -6.97
CA PRO A 42 -15.39 -6.58 -6.67
C PRO A 42 -15.45 -5.04 -6.69
N GLN A 43 -16.55 -4.46 -7.18
CA GLN A 43 -16.78 -3.02 -7.32
C GLN A 43 -16.81 -2.23 -6.01
N LEU A 44 -16.96 -2.87 -4.84
CA LEU A 44 -16.87 -2.17 -3.55
C LEU A 44 -15.45 -1.84 -3.10
N GLY A 45 -14.40 -2.31 -3.81
CA GLY A 45 -13.01 -1.93 -3.53
C GLY A 45 -12.49 -2.37 -2.16
N ILE A 46 -13.14 -3.37 -1.54
CA ILE A 46 -12.77 -3.86 -0.20
C ILE A 46 -11.77 -5.01 -0.29
N ILE A 47 -11.97 -5.92 -1.25
CA ILE A 47 -11.08 -7.06 -1.50
C ILE A 47 -10.53 -6.94 -2.92
N LYS A 48 -9.21 -6.94 -3.04
CA LYS A 48 -8.52 -6.96 -4.32
C LYS A 48 -7.99 -8.35 -4.60
N LYS A 49 -8.33 -8.85 -5.79
CA LYS A 49 -7.67 -10.01 -6.40
C LYS A 49 -6.44 -9.51 -7.16
N GLU A 50 -5.28 -10.07 -6.88
CA GLU A 50 -4.04 -9.70 -7.54
C GLU A 50 -3.29 -10.93 -8.05
N CYS A 51 -2.72 -10.82 -9.24
CA CYS A 51 -1.79 -11.79 -9.82
C CYS A 51 -0.52 -11.05 -10.24
N PRO A 52 0.63 -11.76 -10.39
CA PRO A 52 1.84 -11.13 -10.90
C PRO A 52 1.53 -10.44 -12.23
N VAL A 53 2.07 -9.24 -12.46
CA VAL A 53 1.72 -8.42 -13.63
C VAL A 53 2.01 -9.11 -14.98
N THR A 54 2.93 -10.09 -15.00
CA THR A 54 3.29 -10.88 -16.18
C THR A 54 2.41 -12.11 -16.39
N GLU A 55 1.48 -12.40 -15.49
CA GLU A 55 0.61 -13.58 -15.52
C GLU A 55 -0.79 -13.23 -16.05
N LYS A 56 -1.51 -14.24 -16.55
CA LYS A 56 -2.91 -14.09 -16.96
C LYS A 56 -3.82 -13.99 -15.73
N GLU A 57 -4.98 -13.35 -15.88
CA GLU A 57 -5.96 -13.14 -14.79
C GLU A 57 -6.46 -14.43 -14.11
N ASN A 58 -6.35 -15.58 -14.77
CA ASN A 58 -6.73 -16.89 -14.25
C ASN A 58 -5.56 -17.69 -13.64
N SER A 59 -4.41 -17.05 -13.41
CA SER A 59 -3.23 -17.71 -12.86
C SER A 59 -3.47 -18.26 -11.46
N ARG A 60 -2.93 -19.46 -11.19
CA ARG A 60 -2.96 -20.10 -9.86
C ARG A 60 -2.10 -19.36 -8.84
N LYS A 61 -1.28 -18.40 -9.27
CA LYS A 61 -0.47 -17.54 -8.40
C LYS A 61 -1.27 -16.38 -7.79
N THR A 62 -2.59 -16.34 -7.96
CA THR A 62 -3.46 -15.27 -7.45
C THR A 62 -3.43 -15.19 -5.91
N ILE A 63 -3.39 -13.97 -5.39
CA ILE A 63 -3.60 -13.64 -3.97
C ILE A 63 -4.81 -12.71 -3.79
N TYR A 64 -5.40 -12.72 -2.60
CA TYR A 64 -6.49 -11.82 -2.22
C TYR A 64 -6.07 -11.02 -0.99
N HIS A 65 -6.28 -9.72 -1.01
CA HIS A 65 -6.01 -8.85 0.13
C HIS A 65 -7.10 -7.79 0.30
N LEU A 66 -7.21 -7.26 1.51
CA LEU A 66 -8.06 -6.09 1.78
C LEU A 66 -7.39 -4.86 1.16
N GLU A 67 -8.13 -4.12 0.35
CA GLU A 67 -7.61 -2.95 -0.37
C GLU A 67 -7.81 -1.64 0.42
N ASP A 68 -8.84 -1.57 1.26
CA ASP A 68 -9.14 -0.35 2.00
C ASP A 68 -8.21 -0.18 3.22
N SER A 69 -7.41 0.89 3.18
CA SER A 69 -6.45 1.24 4.25
C SER A 69 -7.13 1.54 5.60
N MET A 70 -8.36 2.08 5.59
CA MET A 70 -9.13 2.32 6.82
C MET A 70 -9.57 1.00 7.44
N PHE A 71 -10.06 0.04 6.64
CA PHE A 71 -10.41 -1.29 7.15
C PHE A 71 -9.19 -2.03 7.67
N LEU A 72 -8.08 -2.01 6.92
CA LEU A 72 -6.82 -2.60 7.37
C LEU A 72 -6.37 -2.02 8.73
N PHE A 73 -6.40 -0.69 8.88
CA PHE A 73 -6.07 -0.04 10.14
C PHE A 73 -7.03 -0.42 11.26
N TRP A 74 -8.34 -0.41 10.98
CA TRP A 74 -9.38 -0.73 11.96
C TRP A 74 -9.24 -2.15 12.49
N TYR A 75 -9.14 -3.14 11.60
CA TYR A 75 -9.02 -4.54 12.00
C TYR A 75 -7.67 -4.86 12.67
N ARG A 76 -6.59 -4.16 12.29
CA ARG A 76 -5.28 -4.37 12.88
C ARG A 76 -5.11 -3.70 14.25
N PHE A 77 -5.55 -2.45 14.41
CA PHE A 77 -5.23 -1.65 15.59
C PHE A 77 -6.43 -1.29 16.45
N VAL A 78 -7.58 -1.00 15.86
CA VAL A 78 -8.74 -0.49 16.62
C VAL A 78 -9.59 -1.62 17.21
N ARG A 79 -10.01 -2.57 16.38
CA ARG A 79 -10.88 -3.68 16.78
C ARG A 79 -10.29 -4.50 17.93
N PRO A 80 -9.01 -4.92 17.91
CA PRO A 80 -8.43 -5.70 19.01
C PRO A 80 -8.35 -4.91 20.33
N ASN A 81 -8.34 -3.58 20.27
CA ASN A 81 -8.13 -2.71 21.42
C ASN A 81 -9.36 -1.86 21.80
N ILE A 82 -10.54 -2.22 21.30
CA ILE A 82 -11.77 -1.42 21.46
C ILE A 82 -12.12 -1.18 22.93
N THR A 83 -11.86 -2.16 23.81
CA THR A 83 -12.07 -2.04 25.26
C THR A 83 -11.15 -1.00 25.87
N THR A 84 -9.84 -1.06 25.59
CA THR A 84 -8.83 -0.10 26.07
C THR A 84 -9.14 1.32 25.60
N ILE A 85 -9.56 1.46 24.34
CA ILE A 85 -9.98 2.75 23.77
C ILE A 85 -11.23 3.26 24.51
N SER A 86 -12.22 2.38 24.76
CA SER A 86 -13.46 2.74 25.47
C SER A 86 -13.21 3.15 26.92
N MET A 87 -12.13 2.67 27.54
CA MET A 87 -11.68 3.07 28.88
C MET A 87 -10.88 4.39 28.90
N ASN A 88 -10.88 5.15 27.80
CA ASN A 88 -10.11 6.39 27.61
C ASN A 88 -8.59 6.21 27.69
N ALA A 89 -8.07 4.99 27.51
CA ALA A 89 -6.63 4.70 27.46
C ALA A 89 -6.08 4.73 26.02
N GLY A 90 -6.81 5.34 25.07
CA GLY A 90 -6.45 5.40 23.66
C GLY A 90 -5.10 6.07 23.37
N THR A 91 -4.77 7.15 24.09
CA THR A 91 -3.48 7.85 23.92
C THR A 91 -2.30 6.95 24.32
N PHE A 92 -2.41 6.27 25.47
CA PHE A 92 -1.37 5.35 25.94
C PHE A 92 -1.20 4.17 24.97
N LEU A 93 -2.32 3.59 24.51
CA LEU A 93 -2.32 2.54 23.49
C LEU A 93 -1.63 3.01 22.21
N TYR A 94 -1.97 4.21 21.73
CA TYR A 94 -1.42 4.75 20.50
C TYR A 94 0.10 4.90 20.60
N GLU A 95 0.60 5.62 21.60
CA GLU A 95 2.02 5.92 21.72
C GLU A 95 2.89 4.67 21.94
N ASN A 96 2.41 3.72 22.74
CA ASN A 96 3.24 2.59 23.18
C ASN A 96 3.06 1.32 22.35
N TYR A 97 1.94 1.15 21.64
CA TYR A 97 1.63 -0.09 20.93
C TYR A 97 1.32 0.09 19.45
N ILE A 98 0.58 1.14 19.06
CA ILE A 98 0.21 1.35 17.65
C ILE A 98 1.33 2.07 16.90
N LYS A 99 1.76 3.23 17.39
CA LYS A 99 2.77 4.10 16.76
C LYS A 99 4.07 3.37 16.39
N PRO A 100 4.64 2.48 17.24
CA PRO A 100 5.82 1.71 16.86
C PRO A 100 5.62 0.80 15.64
N GLN A 101 4.39 0.30 15.43
CA GLN A 101 4.04 -0.59 14.33
C GLN A 101 3.57 0.14 13.07
N LEU A 102 3.37 1.47 13.14
CA LEU A 102 2.86 2.24 12.00
C LEU A 102 3.82 2.22 10.82
N SER A 103 5.14 2.18 11.07
CA SER A 103 6.10 2.13 9.96
C SER A 103 5.93 0.85 9.14
N ASP A 104 5.80 -0.30 9.79
CA ASP A 104 5.62 -1.58 9.09
C ASP A 104 4.26 -1.65 8.39
N PHE A 105 3.21 -1.12 9.03
CA PHE A 105 1.88 -1.02 8.44
C PHE A 105 1.85 -0.18 7.16
N MET A 106 2.64 0.90 7.13
CA MET A 106 2.69 1.82 5.99
C MET A 106 3.47 1.30 4.78
N GLY A 107 4.16 0.15 4.89
CA GLY A 107 4.95 -0.43 3.80
C GLY A 107 4.13 -0.64 2.52
N SER A 108 3.09 -1.47 2.60
CA SER A 108 2.23 -1.78 1.44
C SER A 108 1.43 -0.56 0.97
N ILE A 109 1.04 0.33 1.89
CA ILE A 109 0.35 1.58 1.54
C ILE A 109 1.29 2.50 0.75
N PHE A 110 2.58 2.51 1.08
CA PHE A 110 3.56 3.29 0.35
C PHE A 110 3.81 2.73 -1.04
N GLU A 111 3.80 1.41 -1.23
CA GLU A 111 3.81 0.79 -2.57
C GLU A 111 2.63 1.29 -3.41
N ASP A 112 1.43 1.36 -2.84
CA ASP A 112 0.23 1.91 -3.50
C ASP A 112 0.43 3.37 -3.91
N ILE A 113 0.95 4.20 -2.99
CA ILE A 113 1.23 5.62 -3.24
C ILE A 113 2.25 5.78 -4.38
N CYS A 114 3.30 4.95 -4.42
CA CYS A 114 4.31 5.00 -5.47
C CYS A 114 3.73 4.60 -6.84
N ARG A 115 2.85 3.59 -6.88
CA ARG A 115 2.11 3.20 -8.09
C ARG A 115 1.19 4.32 -8.57
N GLN A 116 0.45 4.96 -7.66
CA GLN A 116 -0.42 6.10 -7.96
C GLN A 116 0.38 7.31 -8.47
N TYR A 117 1.55 7.58 -7.89
CA TYR A 117 2.44 8.64 -8.34
C TYR A 117 2.83 8.49 -9.81
N LEU A 118 3.10 7.26 -10.27
CA LEU A 118 3.42 7.00 -11.69
C LEU A 118 2.24 7.29 -12.62
N TYR A 119 0.99 7.19 -12.14
CA TYR A 119 -0.21 7.53 -12.90
C TYR A 119 -0.58 9.02 -12.87
N ARG A 120 0.15 9.87 -12.11
CA ARG A 120 -0.17 11.29 -12.00
C ARG A 120 -0.07 11.96 -13.39
N PRO A 121 -1.04 12.80 -13.82
CA PRO A 121 -1.08 13.33 -15.19
C PRO A 121 0.16 14.13 -15.63
N ASP A 122 0.85 14.77 -14.69
CA ASP A 122 2.11 15.51 -14.92
C ASP A 122 3.36 14.60 -14.88
N ILE A 123 3.26 13.42 -14.27
CA ILE A 123 4.36 12.45 -14.19
C ILE A 123 4.31 11.45 -15.33
N TYR A 124 3.13 10.90 -15.63
CA TYR A 124 2.94 9.83 -16.61
C TYR A 124 3.56 10.13 -17.99
N PRO A 125 3.45 11.35 -18.56
CA PRO A 125 4.11 11.70 -19.83
C PRO A 125 5.63 11.77 -19.76
N THR A 126 6.22 11.86 -18.56
CA THR A 126 7.68 11.93 -18.33
C THR A 126 8.31 10.55 -18.13
N LEU A 127 7.50 9.50 -18.08
CA LEU A 127 7.98 8.14 -17.91
C LEU A 127 8.66 7.66 -19.20
N PRO A 128 9.62 6.70 -19.09
CA PRO A 128 10.38 6.24 -20.25
C PRO A 128 9.49 5.63 -21.35
N PHE A 129 8.29 5.17 -20.99
CA PHE A 129 7.27 4.70 -21.91
C PHE A 129 5.89 4.69 -21.28
N PRO A 130 4.81 4.81 -22.09
CA PRO A 130 3.45 4.54 -21.62
C PRO A 130 3.25 3.04 -21.42
N PHE A 131 2.61 2.65 -20.33
CA PHE A 131 2.29 1.26 -20.01
C PHE A 131 0.78 1.06 -19.89
N GLY A 132 0.30 -0.07 -20.38
CA GLY A 132 -1.10 -0.48 -20.19
C GLY A 132 -1.34 -1.21 -18.86
N THR A 133 -0.29 -1.85 -18.33
CA THR A 133 -0.39 -2.70 -17.13
C THR A 133 0.73 -2.35 -16.16
N LEU A 134 0.36 -2.07 -14.91
CA LEU A 134 1.27 -1.85 -13.79
C LEU A 134 0.74 -2.59 -12.56
N GLY A 135 1.64 -3.32 -11.87
CA GLY A 135 1.30 -4.06 -10.67
C GLY A 135 2.53 -4.66 -10.00
N ARG A 136 2.32 -5.48 -8.96
CA ARG A 136 3.39 -6.25 -8.34
C ARG A 136 3.79 -7.44 -9.19
N TRP A 137 4.99 -7.93 -8.97
CA TRP A 137 5.44 -9.20 -9.51
C TRP A 137 6.01 -10.08 -8.40
N TRP A 138 5.66 -11.36 -8.39
CA TRP A 138 6.30 -12.36 -7.54
C TRP A 138 6.57 -13.64 -8.33
N GLY A 139 7.72 -14.23 -8.09
CA GLY A 139 8.13 -15.43 -8.79
C GLY A 139 9.43 -16.04 -8.26
N SER A 140 9.77 -17.21 -8.78
CA SER A 140 11.01 -17.89 -8.40
C SER A 140 12.21 -17.21 -9.06
N ASN A 141 13.28 -17.03 -8.29
CA ASN A 141 14.62 -16.71 -8.78
C ASN A 141 15.48 -17.98 -8.71
N PRO A 142 15.74 -18.65 -9.86
CA PRO A 142 16.52 -19.89 -9.88
C PRO A 142 17.99 -19.68 -9.46
N ALA A 143 18.57 -18.52 -9.72
CA ALA A 143 19.95 -18.22 -9.38
C ALA A 143 20.14 -18.16 -7.85
N GLN A 144 19.21 -17.51 -7.15
CA GLN A 144 19.23 -17.35 -5.69
C GLN A 144 18.43 -18.44 -4.94
N LYS A 145 17.78 -19.37 -5.66
CA LYS A 145 16.93 -20.44 -5.12
C LYS A 145 15.90 -19.96 -4.09
N ARG A 146 15.29 -18.80 -4.33
CA ARG A 146 14.25 -18.19 -3.47
C ARG A 146 13.12 -17.58 -4.29
N GLN A 147 12.02 -17.23 -3.64
CA GLN A 147 11.01 -16.35 -4.25
C GLN A 147 11.51 -14.90 -4.16
N GLU A 148 11.28 -14.15 -5.22
CA GLU A 148 11.49 -12.70 -5.27
C GLU A 148 10.15 -12.01 -5.45
N GLU A 149 10.10 -10.78 -4.99
CA GLU A 149 8.99 -9.86 -5.15
C GLU A 149 9.54 -8.54 -5.69
N ILE A 150 8.76 -7.89 -6.56
CA ILE A 150 9.02 -6.55 -7.06
C ILE A 150 7.74 -5.74 -6.89
N ASP A 151 7.85 -4.64 -6.14
CA ASP A 151 6.72 -3.80 -5.74
C ASP A 151 6.03 -3.14 -6.94
N ILE A 152 6.80 -2.77 -7.96
CA ILE A 152 6.31 -2.13 -9.17
C ILE A 152 6.93 -2.80 -10.39
N ALA A 153 6.09 -3.33 -11.26
CA ALA A 153 6.47 -3.77 -12.59
C ALA A 153 5.44 -3.21 -13.59
N ALA A 154 5.90 -2.36 -14.50
CA ALA A 154 5.09 -1.78 -15.57
C ALA A 154 5.55 -2.34 -16.91
N ILE A 155 4.63 -2.93 -17.66
CA ILE A 155 4.93 -3.68 -18.89
C ILE A 155 4.61 -2.83 -20.13
N GLY A 156 5.59 -2.74 -21.03
CA GLY A 156 5.41 -2.32 -22.42
C GLY A 156 5.78 -3.45 -23.39
N GLU A 157 5.77 -3.19 -24.70
CA GLU A 157 6.02 -4.24 -25.71
C GLU A 157 7.42 -4.87 -25.60
N ASN A 158 8.49 -4.05 -25.67
CA ASN A 158 9.89 -4.50 -25.57
C ASN A 158 10.62 -3.92 -24.36
N ARG A 159 9.86 -3.39 -23.40
CA ARG A 159 10.39 -2.63 -22.27
C ARG A 159 9.64 -2.89 -20.99
N ILE A 160 10.36 -2.81 -19.89
CA ILE A 160 9.82 -2.97 -18.54
C ILE A 160 10.40 -1.90 -17.62
N LEU A 161 9.54 -1.35 -16.76
CA LEU A 161 9.94 -0.51 -15.64
C LEU A 161 9.76 -1.33 -14.37
N LEU A 162 10.83 -1.51 -13.63
CA LEU A 162 10.86 -2.20 -12.34
C LEU A 162 11.08 -1.18 -11.24
N GLY A 163 10.41 -1.33 -10.11
CA GLY A 163 10.59 -0.45 -8.99
C GLY A 163 10.38 -1.06 -7.62
N GLU A 164 11.09 -0.47 -6.67
CA GLU A 164 11.18 -0.89 -5.28
C GLU A 164 10.80 0.28 -4.36
N CYS A 165 9.97 0.03 -3.36
CA CYS A 165 9.43 1.04 -2.45
C CYS A 165 9.89 0.79 -1.02
N LYS A 166 10.54 1.78 -0.39
CA LYS A 166 11.03 1.65 0.99
C LYS A 166 10.44 2.71 1.93
N TRP A 167 9.48 2.27 2.75
CA TRP A 167 8.94 3.05 3.86
C TRP A 167 9.69 2.77 5.17
N LYS A 168 10.90 3.32 5.30
CA LYS A 168 11.73 3.20 6.51
C LYS A 168 12.23 4.57 6.95
N ASN A 169 12.54 4.71 8.24
CA ASN A 169 13.12 5.94 8.77
C ASN A 169 14.58 6.14 8.36
N GLY A 170 15.30 5.05 8.06
CA GLY A 170 16.66 5.09 7.51
C GLY A 170 16.68 5.40 6.02
N LYS A 171 17.81 5.93 5.54
CA LYS A 171 18.06 6.15 4.11
C LYS A 171 18.19 4.81 3.38
N VAL A 172 17.82 4.80 2.11
CA VAL A 172 18.02 3.64 1.23
C VAL A 172 19.49 3.56 0.81
N GLY A 173 20.09 2.38 1.04
CA GLY A 173 21.46 2.05 0.68
C GLY A 173 21.60 1.45 -0.72
N ALA A 174 22.85 1.21 -1.11
CA ALA A 174 23.20 0.66 -2.44
C ALA A 174 22.73 -0.80 -2.64
N ASP A 175 22.55 -1.55 -1.54
CA ASP A 175 22.05 -2.93 -1.53
C ASP A 175 20.67 -3.05 -2.18
N VAL A 176 19.77 -2.11 -1.90
CA VAL A 176 18.42 -2.10 -2.47
C VAL A 176 18.46 -1.88 -3.98
N LEU A 177 19.29 -0.94 -4.43
CA LEU A 177 19.46 -0.63 -5.86
C LEU A 177 20.03 -1.83 -6.62
N MET A 178 21.08 -2.46 -6.08
CA MET A 178 21.69 -3.63 -6.69
C MET A 178 20.73 -4.81 -6.75
N THR A 179 19.99 -5.06 -5.67
CA THR A 179 18.97 -6.12 -5.62
C THR A 179 17.94 -5.91 -6.73
N LEU A 180 17.44 -4.70 -6.92
CA LEU A 180 16.45 -4.41 -7.97
C LEU A 180 17.02 -4.65 -9.37
N VAL A 181 18.26 -4.24 -9.63
CA VAL A 181 18.94 -4.49 -10.91
C VAL A 181 19.15 -5.99 -11.15
N GLU A 182 19.56 -6.74 -10.11
CA GLU A 182 19.69 -8.20 -10.17
C GLU A 182 18.35 -8.86 -10.46
N CYS A 183 17.27 -8.48 -9.78
CA CYS A 183 15.92 -8.94 -10.05
C CYS A 183 15.49 -8.63 -11.50
N GLY A 184 15.98 -7.54 -12.09
CA GLY A 184 15.80 -7.21 -13.50
C GLY A 184 16.31 -8.29 -14.46
N THR A 185 17.27 -9.12 -14.06
CA THR A 185 17.77 -10.24 -14.88
C THR A 185 16.75 -11.36 -15.08
N LEU A 186 15.73 -11.44 -14.21
CA LEU A 186 14.64 -12.43 -14.30
C LEU A 186 13.70 -12.17 -15.49
N PHE A 187 13.81 -10.98 -16.10
CA PHE A 187 12.92 -10.52 -17.16
C PHE A 187 13.64 -10.50 -18.51
N SER A 188 13.01 -11.08 -19.53
CA SER A 188 13.55 -11.17 -20.90
C SER A 188 13.33 -9.92 -21.76
N TYR A 189 12.88 -8.81 -21.17
CA TYR A 189 12.68 -7.55 -21.90
C TYR A 189 14.03 -6.90 -22.26
N PRO A 190 14.26 -6.48 -23.51
CA PRO A 190 15.50 -5.82 -23.93
C PRO A 190 15.79 -4.51 -23.20
N GLU A 191 14.77 -3.66 -23.04
CA GLU A 191 14.90 -2.36 -22.38
C GLU A 191 14.36 -2.43 -20.95
N LYS A 192 15.19 -2.04 -19.97
CA LYS A 192 14.86 -2.10 -18.54
C LYS A 192 15.09 -0.74 -17.91
N TYR A 193 14.12 -0.28 -17.14
CA TYR A 193 14.18 0.97 -16.39
C TYR A 193 13.97 0.69 -14.92
N TYR A 194 14.72 1.35 -14.05
CA TYR A 194 14.72 1.06 -12.61
C TYR A 194 14.36 2.29 -11.80
N TYR A 195 13.38 2.16 -10.91
CA TYR A 195 12.88 3.24 -10.07
C TYR A 195 12.94 2.80 -8.60
N VAL A 196 13.60 3.57 -7.74
CA VAL A 196 13.59 3.28 -6.30
C VAL A 196 12.95 4.45 -5.59
N PHE A 197 11.95 4.15 -4.75
CA PHE A 197 11.21 5.12 -3.95
C PHE A 197 11.62 5.00 -2.48
N SER A 198 11.84 6.14 -1.83
CA SER A 198 12.27 6.17 -0.42
C SER A 198 11.52 7.21 0.39
N LYS A 199 11.00 6.81 1.55
CA LYS A 199 10.44 7.73 2.55
C LYS A 199 11.48 8.76 3.02
N SER A 200 12.66 8.29 3.42
CA SER A 200 13.70 9.11 4.07
C SER A 200 14.83 9.52 3.12
N GLY A 201 14.68 9.28 1.82
CA GLY A 201 15.71 9.54 0.82
C GLY A 201 16.82 8.48 0.79
N PHE A 202 17.98 8.85 0.25
CA PHE A 202 19.03 7.91 -0.16
C PHE A 202 20.38 8.25 0.48
N GLU A 203 21.20 7.23 0.67
CA GLU A 203 22.61 7.40 1.04
C GLU A 203 23.40 8.00 -0.13
N GLU A 204 24.50 8.69 0.18
CA GLU A 204 25.35 9.33 -0.83
C GLU A 204 26.02 8.29 -1.75
N THR A 205 26.30 7.10 -1.20
CA THR A 205 26.85 5.93 -1.91
C THR A 205 25.99 5.48 -3.08
N THR A 206 24.68 5.75 -3.05
CA THR A 206 23.74 5.37 -4.13
C THR A 206 23.87 6.21 -5.39
N LYS A 207 24.48 7.40 -5.33
CA LYS A 207 24.50 8.34 -6.47
C LYS A 207 25.24 7.76 -7.68
N LYS A 208 26.48 7.32 -7.48
CA LYS A 208 27.31 6.73 -8.53
C LYS A 208 26.64 5.51 -9.16
N LEU A 209 26.07 4.65 -8.31
CA LEU A 209 25.38 3.45 -8.75
C LEU A 209 24.11 3.77 -9.56
N ALA A 210 23.35 4.77 -9.12
CA ALA A 210 22.17 5.22 -9.83
C ALA A 210 22.51 5.79 -11.21
N GLU A 211 23.62 6.52 -11.34
CA GLU A 211 24.12 7.03 -12.63
C GLU A 211 24.58 5.88 -13.54
N GLU A 212 25.32 4.91 -13.00
CA GLU A 212 25.86 3.75 -13.74
C GLU A 212 24.74 2.87 -14.33
N PHE A 213 23.71 2.57 -13.55
CA PHE A 213 22.61 1.68 -13.96
C PHE A 213 21.36 2.41 -14.43
N GLY A 214 21.40 3.75 -14.53
CA GLY A 214 20.25 4.57 -14.93
C GLY A 214 19.05 4.47 -13.99
N ILE A 215 19.28 4.34 -12.69
CA ILE A 215 18.24 4.17 -11.67
C ILE A 215 17.69 5.53 -11.27
N ARG A 216 16.37 5.73 -11.43
CA ARG A 216 15.69 6.93 -10.93
C ARG A 216 15.42 6.77 -9.43
N ARG A 217 16.01 7.66 -8.63
CA ARG A 217 15.81 7.73 -7.17
C ARG A 217 14.77 8.82 -6.88
N ILE A 218 13.69 8.47 -6.19
CA ILE A 218 12.60 9.39 -5.88
C ILE A 218 12.33 9.35 -4.38
N SER A 219 12.51 10.48 -3.70
CA SER A 219 12.14 10.61 -2.30
C SER A 219 10.66 10.95 -2.14
N PHE A 220 10.07 10.59 -1.00
CA PHE A 220 8.67 10.90 -0.73
C PHE A 220 8.39 12.40 -0.76
N THR A 221 9.33 13.24 -0.34
CA THR A 221 9.22 14.69 -0.43
C THR A 221 9.10 15.20 -1.87
N GLU A 222 9.72 14.52 -2.85
CA GLU A 222 9.60 14.85 -4.28
C GLU A 222 8.27 14.39 -4.89
N MET A 223 7.53 13.52 -4.20
CA MET A 223 6.25 13.00 -4.67
C MET A 223 5.06 13.90 -4.29
N LEU A 224 5.21 14.72 -3.24
CA LEU A 224 4.21 15.67 -2.72
C LEU A 224 4.19 16.96 -3.56
#